data_AF-A0A846AKQ1-F1
#
_entry.id   AF-A0A846AKQ1-F1
#
_cell.length_a   1.000
_cell.length_b   1.000
_cell.length_c   1.000
_cell.angle_alpha   90.00
_cell.angle_beta   90.00
_cell.angle_gamma   90.00
#
_symmetry.space_group_name_H-M   'P 1'
#
loop_
_entity.id
_entity.type
_entity.pdbx_description
1 polymer ?
#
loop_
_entity_poly.entity_id
_entity_poly.type
_entity_poly.pdbx_seq_one_letter_code
_entity_poly.pdbx_strand_id
1 'polypeptide(L)'
;MCRPVGPINIEGVIKSAVWHPESFIRGIPMMSGTLGVDRTIPAHYMVQLESIVVSDSEDYRRLLLNSGDVISLSHAEDDGFLKAGMKIRISGLMQLGDEGGYDTFFDKIEIL
;
A
#
# COMPACT_ATOMS: atom_id res chain seq x y z
N MET A 1 12.86 -12.33 3.12
CA MET A 1 11.42 -12.17 3.42
C MET A 1 11.21 -11.44 4.75
N CYS A 2 10.64 -10.24 4.71
CA CYS A 2 10.20 -9.55 5.91
C CYS A 2 8.94 -10.24 6.48
N ARG A 3 8.73 -10.13 7.81
CA ARG A 3 7.49 -10.63 8.41
C ARG A 3 6.30 -9.83 7.87
N PRO A 4 5.16 -10.47 7.57
CA PRO A 4 3.95 -9.75 7.21
C PRO A 4 3.54 -8.81 8.34
N VAL A 5 2.99 -7.67 7.96
CA VAL A 5 2.41 -6.68 8.87
C VAL A 5 0.90 -6.71 8.70
N GLY A 6 0.14 -6.73 9.81
CA GLY A 6 -1.32 -6.74 9.79
C GLY A 6 -1.94 -8.15 9.86
N PRO A 7 -3.27 -8.28 9.73
CA PRO A 7 -4.21 -7.25 9.26
C PRO A 7 -4.49 -6.15 10.31
N ILE A 8 -4.50 -4.89 9.87
CA ILE A 8 -4.85 -3.73 10.71
C ILE A 8 -5.94 -2.87 10.06
N ASN A 9 -6.74 -2.21 10.89
CA ASN A 9 -7.70 -1.22 10.43
C ASN A 9 -7.13 0.18 10.66
N ILE A 10 -7.15 0.99 9.59
CA ILE A 10 -6.61 2.34 9.59
C ILE A 10 -7.70 3.30 9.15
N GLU A 11 -7.84 4.41 9.88
CA GLU A 11 -8.63 5.56 9.46
C GLU A 11 -7.72 6.76 9.31
N GLY A 12 -7.97 7.62 8.33
CA GLY A 12 -7.17 8.81 8.14
C GLY A 12 -7.78 9.75 7.11
N VAL A 13 -7.20 10.93 7.00
CA VAL A 13 -7.53 11.89 5.93
C VAL A 13 -6.46 11.78 4.85
N ILE A 14 -6.86 11.71 3.59
CA ILE A 14 -5.93 11.68 2.47
C ILE A 14 -5.28 13.06 2.35
N LYS A 15 -3.98 13.15 2.60
CA LYS A 15 -3.19 14.35 2.36
C LYS A 15 -2.86 14.52 0.88
N SER A 16 -2.45 13.43 0.24
CA SER A 16 -2.20 13.38 -1.21
C SER A 16 -2.54 11.99 -1.75
N ALA A 17 -3.00 11.95 -2.99
CA ALA A 17 -3.25 10.71 -3.72
C ALA A 17 -2.72 10.89 -5.15
N VAL A 18 -1.89 9.95 -5.60
CA VAL A 18 -1.37 9.90 -6.96
C VAL A 18 -1.68 8.52 -7.52
N TRP A 19 -2.36 8.48 -8.67
CA TRP A 19 -2.60 7.22 -9.36
C TRP A 19 -1.40 6.83 -10.21
N HIS A 20 -1.05 5.55 -10.20
CA HIS A 20 -0.01 4.97 -11.03
C HIS A 20 -0.59 3.86 -11.91
N PRO A 21 -0.34 3.90 -13.24
CA PRO A 21 -0.78 2.84 -14.13
C PRO A 21 -0.03 1.53 -13.86
N GLU A 22 -0.62 0.43 -14.33
CA GLU A 22 0.06 -0.86 -14.37
C GLU A 22 1.41 -0.72 -15.10
N SER A 23 2.44 -1.35 -14.54
CA SER A 23 3.78 -1.33 -15.12
C SER A 23 4.43 -2.71 -15.05
N PHE A 24 5.26 -3.01 -16.04
CA PHE A 24 6.02 -4.26 -16.10
C PHE A 24 7.48 -3.99 -15.79
N ILE A 25 8.04 -4.76 -14.87
CA ILE A 25 9.43 -4.71 -14.45
C ILE A 25 10.08 -6.04 -14.79
N ARG A 26 11.18 -5.98 -15.56
CA ARG A 26 11.99 -7.16 -15.83
C ARG A 26 12.79 -7.57 -14.61
N GLY A 27 12.84 -8.87 -14.34
CA GLY A 27 13.69 -9.46 -13.33
C GLY A 27 15.16 -9.22 -13.66
N ILE A 28 15.97 -9.05 -12.62
CA ILE A 28 17.41 -8.92 -12.71
C ILE A 28 17.98 -10.34 -12.51
N PRO A 29 18.59 -10.95 -13.54
CA PRO A 29 19.16 -12.28 -13.41
C PRO A 29 20.16 -12.37 -12.26
N MET A 30 20.17 -13.50 -11.57
CA MET A 30 21.00 -13.79 -10.38
C MET A 30 20.60 -13.04 -9.10
N MET A 31 19.55 -12.22 -9.11
CA MET A 31 18.92 -11.72 -7.88
C MET A 31 17.93 -12.75 -7.32
N SER A 32 17.79 -12.81 -5.99
CA SER A 32 16.77 -13.63 -5.32
C SER A 32 15.44 -12.87 -5.18
N GLY A 33 14.38 -13.60 -4.82
CA GLY A 33 13.07 -13.03 -4.55
C GLY A 33 12.41 -12.42 -5.80
N THR A 34 11.48 -11.49 -5.59
CA THR A 34 10.77 -10.83 -6.69
C THR A 34 11.69 -9.97 -7.56
N LEU A 35 12.88 -9.56 -7.10
CA LEU A 35 13.89 -8.90 -7.96
C LEU A 35 14.42 -9.81 -9.06
N GLY A 36 14.47 -11.12 -8.84
CA GLY A 36 14.99 -12.09 -9.81
C GLY A 36 14.02 -12.45 -10.93
N VAL A 37 12.74 -12.09 -10.80
CA VAL A 37 11.66 -12.56 -11.67
C VAL A 37 10.98 -11.36 -12.32
N ASP A 38 10.62 -11.51 -13.59
CA ASP A 38 9.73 -10.58 -14.29
C ASP A 38 8.41 -10.45 -13.53
N ARG A 39 7.94 -9.21 -13.35
CA ARG A 39 6.69 -8.97 -12.63
C ARG A 39 5.92 -7.78 -13.17
N THR A 40 4.62 -7.83 -12.97
CA THR A 40 3.71 -6.74 -13.24
C THR A 40 3.31 -6.11 -11.91
N ILE A 41 3.51 -4.81 -11.77
CA ILE A 41 2.95 -4.01 -10.69
C ILE A 41 1.58 -3.53 -11.17
N PRO A 42 0.47 -3.96 -10.54
CA PRO A 42 -0.87 -3.57 -10.94
C PRO A 42 -1.08 -2.07 -10.75
N ALA A 43 -2.07 -1.50 -11.43
CA ALA A 43 -2.48 -0.12 -11.23
C ALA A 43 -2.93 0.12 -9.78
N HIS A 44 -2.50 1.23 -9.19
CA HIS A 44 -2.74 1.54 -7.79
C HIS A 44 -2.66 3.04 -7.50
N TYR A 45 -3.32 3.46 -6.42
CA TYR A 45 -3.12 4.76 -5.82
C TYR A 45 -1.99 4.71 -4.78
N MET A 46 -1.03 5.62 -4.87
CA MET A 46 -0.16 5.96 -3.76
C MET A 46 -0.82 7.06 -2.94
N VAL A 47 -1.28 6.72 -1.73
CA VAL A 47 -1.94 7.67 -0.83
C VAL A 47 -1.05 7.97 0.36
N GLN A 48 -0.93 9.25 0.68
CA GLN A 48 -0.37 9.69 1.96
C GLN A 48 -1.52 10.06 2.90
N LEU A 49 -1.55 9.46 4.08
CA LEU A 49 -2.57 9.75 5.09
C LEU A 49 -2.06 10.73 6.14
N GLU A 50 -2.95 11.52 6.70
CA GLU A 50 -2.76 12.36 7.88
C GLU A 50 -3.85 12.08 8.93
N SER A 51 -3.62 12.52 10.17
CA SER A 51 -4.54 12.33 11.30
C SER A 51 -4.98 10.86 11.49
N ILE A 52 -4.00 9.96 11.46
CA ILE A 52 -4.23 8.53 11.39
C ILE A 52 -4.69 7.97 12.74
N VAL A 53 -5.77 7.18 12.72
CA VAL A 53 -6.29 6.41 13.84
C VAL A 53 -6.16 4.93 13.50
N VAL A 54 -5.49 4.17 14.36
CA VAL A 54 -5.29 2.73 14.18
C VAL A 54 -5.84 1.93 15.34
N SER A 55 -6.38 0.75 15.02
CA SER A 55 -6.82 -0.21 16.04
C SER A 55 -5.67 -0.95 16.71
N ASP A 56 -4.58 -1.22 15.97
CA ASP A 56 -3.39 -1.93 16.48
C ASP A 56 -2.12 -1.12 16.22
N SER A 57 -1.45 -0.70 17.30
CA SER A 57 -0.34 0.26 17.23
C SER A 57 1.01 -0.37 16.92
N GLU A 58 1.23 -1.67 17.17
CA GLU A 58 2.52 -2.32 16.92
C GLU A 58 2.70 -2.65 15.45
N ASP A 59 1.68 -3.24 14.82
CA ASP A 59 1.73 -3.52 13.38
C ASP A 59 1.69 -2.24 12.56
N TYR A 60 0.95 -1.21 13.00
CA TYR A 60 1.00 0.09 12.35
C TYR A 60 2.42 0.70 12.35
N ARG A 61 3.15 0.61 13.47
CA ARG A 61 4.54 1.05 13.53
C ARG A 61 5.44 0.30 12.55
N ARG A 62 5.22 -1.00 12.34
CA ARG A 62 5.97 -1.79 11.35
C ARG A 62 5.65 -1.36 9.93
N LEU A 63 4.39 -1.05 9.64
CA LEU A 63 3.96 -0.55 8.33
C LEU A 63 4.67 0.78 8.00
N LEU A 64 4.73 1.69 8.97
CA LEU A 64 5.43 2.96 8.83
C LEU A 64 6.94 2.78 8.60
N LEU A 65 7.58 1.81 9.24
CA LEU A 65 9.01 1.54 9.05
C LEU A 65 9.32 0.97 7.66
N ASN A 66 8.39 0.22 7.06
CA ASN A 66 8.56 -0.38 5.74
C ASN A 66 8.29 0.60 4.59
N SER A 67 7.27 1.46 4.73
CA SER A 67 6.69 2.23 3.62
C SER A 67 6.63 3.75 3.87
N GLY A 68 6.97 4.19 5.09
CA GLY A 68 6.68 5.55 5.54
C GLY A 68 5.17 5.78 5.68
N ASP A 69 4.75 7.03 5.45
CA ASP A 69 3.33 7.44 5.52
C ASP A 69 2.55 7.17 4.20
N VAL A 70 3.16 6.48 3.23
CA VAL A 70 2.58 6.23 1.91
C VAL A 70 2.08 4.78 1.82
N ILE A 71 0.82 4.62 1.46
CA ILE A 71 0.16 3.33 1.31
C ILE A 71 -0.20 3.14 -0.17
N SER A 72 0.13 1.97 -0.72
CA SER A 72 -0.31 1.57 -2.06
C SER A 72 -1.69 0.89 -1.96
N LEU A 73 -2.67 1.41 -2.69
CA LEU A 73 -4.03 0.90 -2.74
C LEU A 73 -4.38 0.50 -4.18
N SER A 74 -4.42 -0.80 -4.44
CA SER A 74 -4.77 -1.37 -5.75
C SER A 74 -6.11 -0.82 -6.27
N HIS A 75 -6.09 -0.24 -7.47
CA HIS A 75 -7.26 0.30 -8.14
C HIS A 75 -7.02 0.44 -9.64
N ALA A 76 -7.90 -0.15 -10.45
CA ALA A 76 -7.62 -0.41 -11.87
C ALA A 76 -7.62 0.84 -12.77
N GLU A 77 -8.35 1.89 -12.40
CA GLU A 77 -8.64 3.03 -13.27
C GLU A 77 -8.32 4.36 -12.58
N ASP A 78 -7.85 5.38 -13.31
CA ASP A 78 -7.75 6.75 -12.76
C ASP A 78 -9.10 7.47 -12.85
N ASP A 79 -10.08 7.00 -12.11
CA ASP A 79 -11.45 7.56 -12.04
C ASP A 79 -11.58 8.67 -10.98
N GLY A 80 -10.50 8.96 -10.26
CA GLY A 80 -10.49 9.89 -9.14
C GLY A 80 -11.24 9.36 -7.92
N PHE A 81 -11.30 8.04 -7.73
CA PHE A 81 -11.91 7.41 -6.56
C PHE A 81 -11.34 7.94 -5.24
N LEU A 82 -10.02 8.18 -5.18
CA LEU A 82 -9.33 8.74 -4.02
C LEU A 82 -8.76 10.13 -4.32
N LYS A 83 -9.07 11.10 -3.47
CA LYS A 83 -8.60 12.49 -3.60
C LYS A 83 -8.14 13.05 -2.26
N ALA A 84 -7.24 14.02 -2.32
CA ALA A 84 -6.84 14.79 -1.15
C ALA A 84 -8.05 15.42 -0.44
N GLY A 85 -8.04 15.42 0.89
CA GLY A 85 -9.11 15.89 1.77
C GLY A 85 -10.19 14.84 2.09
N MET A 86 -10.22 13.70 1.41
CA MET A 86 -11.18 12.64 1.74
C MET A 86 -10.80 11.95 3.05
N LYS A 87 -11.79 11.72 3.91
CA LYS A 87 -11.61 10.83 5.07
C LYS A 87 -11.93 9.41 4.63
N ILE A 88 -11.01 8.48 4.87
CA ILE A 88 -11.18 7.08 4.50
C ILE A 88 -10.91 6.15 5.68
N ARG A 89 -11.49 4.96 5.59
CA ARG A 89 -11.17 3.81 6.42
C ARG A 89 -10.72 2.66 5.53
N ILE A 90 -9.54 2.11 5.83
CA ILE A 90 -9.00 0.92 5.19
C ILE A 90 -9.11 -0.22 6.20
N SER A 91 -9.80 -1.29 5.83
CA SER A 91 -9.96 -2.46 6.69
C SER A 91 -9.08 -3.61 6.23
N GLY A 92 -8.53 -4.36 7.19
CA GLY A 92 -7.74 -5.55 6.91
C GLY A 92 -6.43 -5.29 6.17
N LEU A 93 -5.83 -4.10 6.36
CA LEU A 93 -4.61 -3.72 5.69
C LEU A 93 -3.46 -4.65 6.12
N MET A 94 -2.85 -5.31 5.15
CA MET A 94 -1.72 -6.20 5.30
C MET A 94 -0.62 -5.79 4.34
N GLN A 95 0.62 -5.88 4.80
CA GLN A 95 1.78 -5.65 3.96
C GLN A 95 2.74 -6.83 4.01
N LEU A 96 3.21 -7.23 2.83
CA LEU A 96 4.19 -8.28 2.61
C LEU A 96 5.37 -7.69 1.85
N GLY A 97 6.58 -7.93 2.31
CA GLY A 97 7.79 -7.36 1.68
C GLY A 97 8.88 -8.39 1.45
N ASP A 98 9.57 -8.24 0.32
CA ASP A 98 10.80 -8.96 0.01
C ASP A 98 11.84 -8.03 -0.63
N GLU A 99 12.92 -8.60 -1.20
CA GLU A 99 14.00 -7.80 -1.79
C GLU A 99 13.53 -6.86 -2.91
N GLY A 100 12.38 -7.13 -3.55
CA GLY A 100 11.87 -6.34 -4.65
C GLY A 100 10.81 -5.32 -4.31
N GLY A 101 10.46 -5.14 -3.04
CA GLY A 101 9.52 -4.12 -2.60
C GLY A 101 8.48 -4.66 -1.64
N TYR A 102 7.39 -3.90 -1.50
CA TYR A 102 6.28 -4.22 -0.62
C TYR A 102 4.99 -4.30 -1.42
N ASP A 103 4.26 -5.39 -1.23
CA ASP A 103 2.89 -5.56 -1.69
C ASP A 103 1.94 -5.26 -0.54
N THR A 104 0.86 -4.56 -0.88
CA THR A 104 -0.16 -4.14 0.08
C THR A 104 -1.49 -4.79 -0.29
N PHE A 105 -2.15 -5.39 0.71
CA PHE A 105 -3.43 -6.06 0.58
C PHE A 105 -4.41 -5.46 1.58
N PHE A 106 -5.68 -5.39 1.24
CA PHE A 106 -6.72 -4.88 2.13
C PHE A 106 -8.06 -5.53 1.77
N ASP A 107 -8.97 -5.58 2.73
CA ASP A 107 -10.30 -6.17 2.50
C ASP A 107 -11.23 -5.17 1.83
N LYS A 108 -11.21 -3.90 2.29
CA LYS A 108 -12.09 -2.84 1.77
C LYS A 108 -11.58 -1.45 2.09
N ILE A 109 -12.00 -0.49 1.26
CA ILE A 109 -11.87 0.95 1.47
C ILE A 109 -13.27 1.54 1.61
N GLU A 110 -13.50 2.33 2.66
CA GLU A 110 -14.75 3.05 2.93
C GLU A 110 -14.47 4.55 2.96
N ILE A 111 -15.28 5.35 2.26
CA ILE A 111 -15.25 6.81 2.32
C ILE A 111 -16.17 7.26 3.46
N LEU A 112 -15.69 8.12 4.35
CA LEU A 112 -16.37 8.56 5.58
C LEU A 112 -16.92 9.99 5.48
#